data_AF-A0A934DA79-F1
#
_entry.id   AF-A0A934DA79-F1
#
_cell.length_a   1.000
_cell.length_b   1.000
_cell.length_c   1.000
_cell.angle_alpha   90.00
_cell.angle_beta   90.00
_cell.angle_gamma   90.00
#
_symmetry.space_group_name_H-M   'P 1'
#
loop_
_entity.id
_entity.type
_entity.pdbx_description
1 polymer ?
#
loop_
_entity_poly.entity_id
_entity_poly.type
_entity_poly.pdbx_seq_one_letter_code
_entity_poly.pdbx_strand_id
1 'polypeptide(L)'
;MNLKQAYRVDGCGRPFVITIPAHANTSSEDLLRNAEDAVRPLRRPTQIALRPAVGYAGEPGASAPSIIFTGQIQAGQNHELYNNPGAAMQALVKIAEEVAQYLPAHLSVDGKKRPSIRIQYDDQDVYLDRDGAVTKAHQAVEA
;
A
#
# COMPACT_ATOMS: atom_id res chain seq x y z
N MET A 1 0.52 -17.96 -2.13
CA MET A 1 1.94 -17.89 -1.72
C MET A 1 1.98 -17.19 -0.37
N ASN A 2 2.57 -17.79 0.65
CA ASN A 2 2.50 -17.29 2.03
C ASN A 2 3.54 -16.15 2.22
N LEU A 3 3.13 -14.97 2.70
CA LEU A 3 4.01 -13.78 2.85
C LEU A 3 5.27 -14.07 3.66
N LYS A 4 5.15 -14.94 4.67
CA LYS A 4 6.27 -15.42 5.51
C LYS A 4 7.33 -16.22 4.73
N GLN A 5 6.95 -16.86 3.62
CA GLN A 5 7.87 -17.63 2.77
C GLN A 5 8.50 -16.77 1.67
N ALA A 6 7.79 -15.77 1.15
CA ALA A 6 8.31 -14.89 0.09
C ALA A 6 9.29 -13.84 0.63
N TYR A 7 9.13 -13.42 1.88
CA TYR A 7 9.94 -12.37 2.51
C TYR A 7 10.41 -12.82 3.90
N ARG A 8 11.34 -13.78 3.96
CA ARG A 8 12.13 -14.03 5.19
C ARG A 8 13.07 -12.85 5.40
N VAL A 9 12.60 -11.87 6.17
CA VAL A 9 13.45 -10.84 6.75
C VAL A 9 13.44 -11.10 8.25
N ASP A 10 14.63 -11.09 8.84
CA ASP A 10 15.01 -11.37 10.23
C ASP A 10 13.85 -11.44 11.24
N GLY A 11 13.79 -12.55 12.00
CA GLY A 11 12.66 -13.02 12.83
C GLY A 11 12.08 -12.10 13.91
N CYS A 12 12.38 -10.80 13.89
CA CYS A 12 11.87 -9.77 14.79
C CYS A 12 10.89 -8.78 14.12
N GLY A 13 10.47 -9.03 12.86
CA GLY A 13 9.54 -8.16 12.12
C GLY A 13 8.35 -8.92 11.51
N ARG A 14 7.19 -8.26 11.42
CA ARG A 14 6.01 -8.76 10.70
C ARG A 14 5.92 -8.08 9.32
N PRO A 15 6.06 -8.81 8.21
CA PRO A 15 6.03 -8.23 6.88
C PRO A 15 4.62 -7.80 6.48
N PHE A 16 4.52 -6.74 5.69
CA PHE A 16 3.30 -6.32 5.02
C PHE A 16 3.56 -5.99 3.56
N VAL A 17 2.50 -6.03 2.77
CA VAL A 17 2.48 -5.63 1.36
C VAL A 17 1.22 -4.80 1.09
N ILE A 18 1.37 -3.61 0.53
CA ILE A 18 0.27 -2.78 0.03
C ILE A 18 0.38 -2.76 -1.49
N THR A 19 -0.68 -3.17 -2.18
CA THR A 19 -0.75 -3.20 -3.64
C THR A 19 -1.77 -2.19 -4.12
N ILE A 20 -1.32 -1.23 -4.90
CA ILE A 20 -2.16 -0.23 -5.54
C ILE A 20 -2.14 -0.48 -7.05
N PRO A 21 -3.21 -1.02 -7.63
CA PRO A 21 -3.32 -1.22 -9.07
C PRO A 21 -3.34 0.11 -9.81
N ALA A 22 -2.64 0.19 -10.94
CA ALA A 22 -2.50 1.40 -11.75
C ALA A 22 -2.97 1.19 -13.19
N HIS A 23 -3.16 2.29 -13.93
CA HIS A 23 -3.62 2.23 -15.32
C HIS A 23 -2.64 1.44 -16.21
N ALA A 24 -3.18 0.63 -17.14
CA ALA A 24 -2.40 -0.26 -18.02
C ALA A 24 -1.34 0.47 -18.89
N ASN A 25 -1.58 1.75 -19.18
CA ASN A 25 -0.72 2.55 -20.05
C ASN A 25 0.34 3.36 -19.30
N THR A 26 0.51 3.19 -18.00
CA THR A 26 1.56 3.89 -17.25
C THR A 26 2.88 3.13 -17.34
N SER A 27 3.98 3.84 -17.64
CA SER A 27 5.32 3.26 -17.65
C SER A 27 5.77 2.85 -16.24
N SER A 28 6.60 1.82 -16.13
CA SER A 28 7.15 1.38 -14.84
C SER A 28 8.00 2.45 -14.15
N GLU A 29 8.67 3.30 -14.93
CA GLU A 29 9.48 4.41 -14.42
C GLU A 29 8.60 5.50 -13.79
N ASP A 30 7.52 5.89 -14.47
CA ASP A 30 6.54 6.84 -13.93
C ASP A 30 5.86 6.29 -12.69
N LEU A 31 5.50 5.01 -12.68
CA LEU A 31 4.89 4.36 -11.52
C LEU A 31 5.82 4.40 -10.31
N LEU A 32 7.11 4.09 -10.49
CA LEU A 32 8.08 4.10 -9.40
C LEU A 32 8.30 5.52 -8.87
N ARG A 33 8.45 6.50 -9.76
CA ARG A 33 8.63 7.91 -9.38
C ARG A 33 7.43 8.44 -8.59
N ASN A 34 6.22 8.20 -9.06
CA ASN A 34 5.00 8.59 -8.35
C ASN A 34 4.84 7.84 -7.02
N ALA A 35 5.25 6.58 -6.95
CA ALA A 35 5.25 5.83 -5.70
C ALA A 35 6.25 6.41 -4.68
N GLU A 36 7.44 6.78 -5.13
CA GLU A 36 8.45 7.44 -4.30
C GLU A 36 7.99 8.81 -3.80
N ASP A 37 7.41 9.61 -4.69
CA ASP A 37 6.83 10.91 -4.35
C ASP A 37 5.66 10.75 -3.36
N ALA A 38 4.82 9.72 -3.53
CA ALA A 38 3.69 9.46 -2.63
C ALA A 38 4.09 9.02 -1.22
N VAL A 39 5.20 8.29 -1.07
CA VAL A 39 5.70 7.89 0.27
C VAL A 39 6.61 8.93 0.91
N ARG A 40 7.10 9.91 0.14
CA ARG A 40 8.04 10.92 0.66
C ARG A 40 7.48 11.72 1.85
N PRO A 41 6.20 12.15 1.87
CA PRO A 41 5.60 12.78 3.04
C PRO A 41 5.52 11.84 4.24
N LEU A 42 5.35 10.53 4.00
CA LEU A 42 5.15 9.49 5.02
C LEU A 42 6.43 9.06 5.73
N ARG A 43 7.60 9.32 5.14
CA ARG A 43 8.90 8.98 5.76
C ARG A 43 9.17 9.71 7.08
N ARG A 44 8.43 10.77 7.41
CA ARG A 44 8.61 11.58 8.63
C ARG A 44 7.58 11.32 9.74
N PRO A 45 6.27 11.16 9.46
CA PRO A 45 5.28 10.86 10.49
C PRO A 45 5.15 9.36 10.79
N THR A 46 5.41 8.48 9.82
CA THR A 46 5.16 7.05 10.00
C THR A 46 6.44 6.33 10.42
N GLN A 47 6.41 5.71 11.61
CA GLN A 47 7.51 4.85 12.11
C GLN A 47 7.63 3.52 11.34
N ILE A 48 6.88 3.35 10.25
CA ILE A 48 6.86 2.15 9.42
C ILE A 48 7.61 2.47 8.13
N ALA A 49 8.73 1.79 7.90
CA ALA A 49 9.51 1.96 6.69
C ALA A 49 8.78 1.36 5.47
N LEU A 50 8.49 2.20 4.48
CA LEU A 50 7.85 1.82 3.21
C LEU A 50 8.90 1.77 2.09
N ARG A 51 8.94 0.66 1.35
CA ARG A 51 9.77 0.48 0.15
C ARG A 51 8.86 0.35 -1.07
N PRO A 52 8.83 1.36 -1.96
CA PRO A 52 8.08 1.28 -3.20
C PRO A 52 8.78 0.33 -4.19
N ALA A 53 7.97 -0.39 -4.95
CA ALA A 53 8.35 -1.24 -6.07
C ALA A 53 7.22 -1.22 -7.11
N VAL A 54 7.51 -1.67 -8.32
CA VAL A 54 6.51 -1.81 -9.39
C VAL A 54 6.48 -3.26 -9.82
N GLY A 55 5.29 -3.79 -10.06
CA GLY A 55 5.11 -5.17 -10.51
C GLY A 55 3.72 -5.42 -11.08
N TYR A 56 3.42 -6.68 -11.35
CA TYR A 56 2.11 -7.13 -11.79
C TYR A 56 1.49 -7.96 -10.68
N ALA A 57 0.47 -7.42 -10.01
CA ALA A 57 -0.13 -8.10 -8.87
C ALA A 57 -1.21 -9.09 -9.30
N GLY A 58 -0.80 -10.37 -9.41
CA GLY A 58 -1.41 -11.52 -8.73
C GLY A 58 -2.89 -11.90 -8.93
N GLU A 59 -3.74 -11.14 -9.61
CA GLU A 59 -5.03 -11.67 -10.06
C GLU A 59 -4.87 -12.32 -11.44
N PRO A 60 -5.39 -13.55 -11.66
CA PRO A 60 -5.42 -14.14 -12.99
C PRO A 60 -6.27 -13.26 -13.90
N GLY A 61 -5.62 -12.56 -14.84
CA GLY A 61 -6.25 -11.56 -15.72
C GLY A 61 -5.89 -10.10 -15.41
N ALA A 62 -5.10 -9.82 -14.36
CA ALA A 62 -4.55 -8.48 -14.12
C ALA A 62 -3.45 -8.16 -15.14
N SER A 63 -3.85 -7.55 -16.26
CA SER A 63 -2.94 -6.96 -17.25
C SER A 63 -2.42 -5.57 -16.83
N ALA A 64 -2.87 -5.08 -15.68
CA ALA A 64 -2.58 -3.74 -15.20
C ALA A 64 -1.33 -3.74 -14.30
N PRO A 65 -0.36 -2.84 -14.54
CA PRO A 65 0.76 -2.67 -13.64
C PRO A 65 0.27 -2.18 -12.28
N SER A 66 1.00 -2.51 -11.23
CA SER A 66 0.67 -2.16 -9.85
C SER A 66 1.87 -1.57 -9.15
N ILE A 67 1.60 -0.58 -8.30
CA ILE A 67 2.55 -0.07 -7.33
C ILE A 67 2.46 -0.97 -6.10
N ILE A 68 3.62 -1.44 -5.63
CA ILE A 68 3.72 -2.35 -4.50
C ILE A 68 4.58 -1.68 -3.44
N PHE A 69 4.01 -1.46 -2.26
CA PHE A 69 4.77 -1.01 -1.09
C PHE A 69 5.01 -2.19 -0.17
N THR A 70 6.27 -2.45 0.13
CA THR A 70 6.69 -3.50 1.06
C THR A 70 7.34 -2.89 2.28
N GLY A 71 7.21 -3.56 3.41
CA GLY A 71 7.87 -3.15 4.64
C GLY A 71 7.65 -4.14 5.76
N GLN A 72 8.10 -3.75 6.95
CA GLN A 72 7.93 -4.57 8.15
C GLN A 72 7.58 -3.71 9.35
N ILE A 73 6.71 -4.24 10.20
CA ILE A 73 6.46 -3.72 11.54
C ILE A 73 7.43 -4.44 12.48
N GLN A 74 8.38 -3.69 13.05
CA GLN A 74 9.45 -4.24 13.89
C GLN A 74 9.07 -4.17 15.36
N ALA A 75 9.29 -5.25 16.13
CA ALA A 75 8.96 -5.29 17.56
C ALA A 75 9.69 -4.20 18.37
N GLY A 76 10.94 -3.89 18.01
CA GLY A 76 11.78 -2.90 18.70
C GLY A 76 11.47 -1.44 18.37
N GLN A 77 10.81 -1.17 17.24
CA GLN A 77 10.47 0.21 16.81
C GLN A 77 8.97 0.51 16.95
N ASN A 78 8.12 -0.51 16.76
CA ASN A 78 6.67 -0.38 16.71
C ASN A 78 6.01 -1.36 17.70
N HIS A 79 6.43 -1.35 18.96
CA HIS A 79 6.03 -2.36 19.97
C HIS A 79 4.50 -2.55 20.06
N GLU A 80 3.74 -1.45 20.06
CA GLU A 80 2.27 -1.49 20.13
C GLU A 80 1.65 -2.15 18.88
N LEU A 81 2.12 -1.77 17.69
CA LEU A 81 1.62 -2.33 16.42
C LEU A 81 2.05 -3.80 16.26
N TYR A 82 3.25 -4.14 16.72
CA TYR A 82 3.75 -5.51 16.68
C TYR A 82 2.88 -6.46 17.53
N ASN A 83 2.45 -6.01 18.71
CA ASN A 83 1.65 -6.82 19.64
C ASN A 83 0.14 -6.81 19.34
N ASN A 84 -0.36 -5.83 18.58
CA ASN A 84 -1.77 -5.71 18.24
C ASN A 84 -1.97 -5.75 16.71
N PRO A 85 -2.29 -6.93 16.13
CA PRO A 85 -2.53 -7.08 14.70
C PRO A 85 -3.64 -6.16 14.16
N GLY A 86 -4.68 -5.91 14.95
CA GLY A 86 -5.78 -5.03 14.56
C GLY A 86 -5.33 -3.57 14.42
N ALA A 87 -4.56 -3.08 15.39
CA ALA A 87 -3.98 -1.74 15.35
C ALA A 87 -2.94 -1.60 14.21
N ALA A 88 -2.14 -2.64 13.97
CA ALA A 88 -1.24 -2.70 12.82
C ALA A 88 -1.99 -2.60 11.50
N MET A 89 -3.06 -3.37 11.32
CA MET A 89 -3.88 -3.31 10.12
C MET A 89 -4.52 -1.93 9.93
N GLN A 90 -5.05 -1.31 10.99
CA GLN A 90 -5.59 0.06 10.93
C GLN A 90 -4.52 1.09 10.53
N ALA A 91 -3.30 0.97 11.05
CA ALA A 91 -2.19 1.83 10.68
C ALA A 91 -1.81 1.63 9.19
N LEU A 92 -1.78 0.39 8.71
CA LEU A 92 -1.51 0.08 7.30
C LEU A 92 -2.63 0.58 6.37
N VAL A 93 -3.89 0.51 6.80
CA VAL A 93 -5.04 1.10 6.09
C VAL A 93 -4.85 2.61 5.95
N LYS A 94 -4.53 3.30 7.05
CA LYS A 94 -4.28 4.75 7.02
C LYS A 94 -3.13 5.11 6.09
N ILE A 95 -2.03 4.35 6.13
CA ILE A 95 -0.91 4.52 5.19
C ILE A 95 -1.37 4.35 3.75
N ALA A 96 -2.13 3.31 3.45
CA ALA A 96 -2.62 3.05 2.11
C ALA A 96 -3.54 4.17 1.61
N GLU A 97 -4.39 4.71 2.48
CA GLU A 97 -5.22 5.89 2.19
C GLU A 97 -4.35 7.12 1.91
N GLU A 98 -3.38 7.43 2.76
CA GLU A 98 -2.48 8.59 2.57
C GLU A 98 -1.63 8.47 1.29
N VAL A 99 -1.07 7.30 1.01
CA VAL A 99 -0.35 7.05 -0.26
C VAL A 99 -1.28 7.28 -1.45
N ALA A 100 -2.51 6.79 -1.39
CA ALA A 100 -3.47 6.94 -2.47
C ALA A 100 -3.82 8.42 -2.75
N GLN A 101 -3.76 9.30 -1.75
CA GLN A 101 -3.97 10.74 -1.91
C GLN A 101 -2.88 11.41 -2.73
N TYR A 102 -1.64 10.98 -2.54
CA TYR A 102 -0.49 11.55 -3.24
C TYR A 102 -0.27 10.94 -4.62
N LEU A 103 -0.95 9.84 -4.94
CA LEU A 103 -0.89 9.25 -6.27
C LEU A 103 -1.75 10.07 -7.26
N PRO A 104 -1.21 10.42 -8.44
CA PRO A 104 -1.99 11.15 -9.44
C PRO A 104 -3.25 10.40 -9.89
N ALA A 105 -4.35 11.14 -10.06
CA ALA A 105 -5.63 10.58 -10.50
C ALA A 105 -5.56 9.85 -11.85
N HIS A 106 -4.67 10.27 -12.76
CA HIS A 106 -4.47 9.64 -14.08
C HIS A 106 -3.85 8.23 -13.99
N LEU A 107 -3.33 7.84 -12.82
CA LEU A 107 -2.89 6.46 -12.54
C LEU A 107 -4.05 5.55 -12.11
N SER A 108 -5.28 6.06 -12.00
CA SER A 108 -6.45 5.25 -11.67
C SER A 108 -6.89 4.41 -12.87
N VAL A 109 -7.32 3.16 -12.63
CA VAL A 109 -7.89 2.31 -13.69
C VAL A 109 -9.31 2.78 -13.94
N ASP A 110 -9.50 3.49 -15.05
CA ASP A 110 -10.79 4.05 -15.40
C ASP A 110 -11.83 2.94 -15.69
N GLY A 111 -13.03 3.07 -15.10
CA GLY A 111 -14.27 2.56 -15.69
C GLY A 111 -14.71 1.11 -15.51
N LYS A 112 -13.97 0.15 -14.93
CA LYS A 112 -14.52 -1.22 -14.68
C LYS A 112 -14.04 -1.86 -13.38
N LYS A 113 -15.01 -2.23 -12.52
CA LYS A 113 -14.85 -2.92 -11.22
C LYS A 113 -13.59 -2.48 -10.45
N ARG A 114 -13.70 -1.28 -9.87
CA ARG A 114 -12.87 -0.66 -8.81
C ARG A 114 -11.62 -1.47 -8.45
N PRO A 115 -10.43 -1.05 -8.93
CA PRO A 115 -9.21 -1.77 -8.65
C PRO A 115 -8.88 -1.52 -7.16
N SER A 116 -9.18 -2.50 -6.33
CA SER A 116 -9.17 -2.35 -4.88
C SER A 116 -7.72 -2.32 -4.39
N ILE A 117 -7.36 -1.35 -3.53
CA ILE A 117 -6.06 -1.37 -2.86
C ILE A 117 -6.05 -2.60 -1.95
N ARG A 118 -5.10 -3.50 -2.16
CA ARG A 118 -4.95 -4.70 -1.31
C ARG A 118 -3.86 -4.47 -0.29
N ILE A 119 -4.16 -4.73 0.97
CA ILE A 119 -3.23 -4.69 2.08
C ILE A 119 -3.13 -6.11 2.61
N GLN A 120 -1.91 -6.65 2.61
CA GLN A 120 -1.63 -7.94 3.18
C GLN A 120 -0.73 -7.78 4.40
N TYR A 121 -1.12 -8.37 5.52
CA TYR A 121 -0.35 -8.37 6.74
C TYR A 121 -0.60 -9.67 7.51
N ASP A 122 0.48 -10.40 7.80
CA ASP A 122 0.43 -11.75 8.36
C ASP A 122 -0.41 -12.72 7.50
N ASP A 123 -1.54 -13.22 8.01
CA ASP A 123 -2.51 -14.07 7.35
C ASP A 123 -3.78 -13.32 6.90
N GLN A 124 -3.79 -12.00 7.05
CA GLN A 124 -4.95 -11.16 6.74
C GLN A 124 -4.74 -10.38 5.42
N ASP A 125 -5.80 -10.37 4.61
CA ASP A 125 -5.93 -9.51 3.44
C ASP A 125 -7.11 -8.55 3.64
N VAL A 126 -6.86 -7.25 3.47
CA VAL A 126 -7.88 -6.19 3.46
C VAL A 126 -7.90 -5.53 2.09
N TYR A 127 -9.09 -5.25 1.59
CA TYR A 127 -9.30 -4.59 0.32
C TYR A 127 -10.00 -3.25 0.57
N LEU A 128 -9.38 -2.16 0.12
CA LEU A 128 -9.94 -0.82 0.20
C LEU A 128 -10.40 -0.38 -1.18
N ASP A 129 -11.52 0.34 -1.19
CA ASP A 129 -11.96 1.05 -2.39
C ASP A 129 -11.06 2.27 -2.61
N ARG A 130 -10.31 2.27 -3.72
CA ARG A 130 -9.38 3.36 -4.06
C ARG A 130 -10.11 4.70 -4.17
N ASP A 131 -11.31 4.71 -4.78
CA ASP A 131 -12.07 5.94 -5.00
C ASP A 131 -12.73 6.43 -3.70
N GLY A 132 -13.14 5.52 -2.81
CA GLY A 132 -13.69 5.85 -1.49
C GLY A 132 -12.65 6.46 -0.54
N ALA A 133 -11.41 5.97 -0.60
CA ALA A 133 -10.28 6.50 0.16
C ALA A 133 -9.85 7.89 -0.32
N VAL A 134 -9.76 8.11 -1.64
CA VAL A 134 -9.46 9.43 -2.22
C VAL A 134 -10.58 10.44 -1.94
N THR A 135 -11.85 10.02 -1.96
CA THR A 135 -12.99 10.92 -1.66
C THR A 135 -13.02 11.36 -0.20
N LYS A 136 -12.76 10.45 0.75
CA LYS A 136 -12.68 10.81 2.18
C LYS A 136 -11.50 11.73 2.49
N ALA A 137 -10.39 11.55 1.79
CA ALA A 137 -9.23 12.38 1.95
C ALA A 137 -9.44 13.82 1.48
N HIS A 138 -10.06 14.02 0.31
CA HIS A 138 -10.38 15.36 -0.16
C HIS A 138 -11.37 16.07 0.77
N GLN A 139 -12.34 15.34 1.34
CA GLN A 139 -13.27 15.92 2.33
C GLN A 139 -12.59 16.33 3.65
N ALA A 140 -11.48 15.69 4.04
CA ALA A 140 -10.73 16.04 5.24
C ALA A 140 -9.79 17.25 5.06
N VAL A 141 -9.51 17.66 3.83
CA VAL A 141 -8.66 18.83 3.50
C VAL A 141 -9.49 20.10 3.32
N GLU A 142 -10.80 19.98 3.09
CA GLU A 142 -11.74 21.11 2.94
C GLU A 142 -12.53 21.45 4.22
N ALA A 143 -12.26 20.79 5.35
CA ALA A 143 -12.89 21.03 6.66
C ALA A 143 -11.94 21.72 7.65
#